data_AF-A0A1X1Q7Z3-F1
#
_entry.id   AF-A0A1X1Q7Z3-F1
#
_cell.length_a   1.000
_cell.length_b   1.000
_cell.length_c   1.000
_cell.angle_alpha   90.00
_cell.angle_beta   90.00
_cell.angle_gamma   90.00
#
_symmetry.space_group_name_H-M   'P 1'
#
loop_
_entity.id
_entity.type
_entity.pdbx_description
1 polymer ?
#
loop_
_entity_poly.entity_id
_entity_poly.type
_entity_poly.pdbx_seq_one_letter_code
_entity_poly.pdbx_strand_id
1 'polypeptide(L)'
;MIFKKKALVLALAALCALFITAGCGKVNVGYVDYERVQTEAPQIKSSLEEMQKRMEDFQKDAEKQLKEQSANINSEEDAQKFQELQQQLRMQAAGIQQQYATQVQSKIYAAMDSIAKEKKLDTVVKSNGKDGMVTGGVDVTDDVIAKLQ
;
A
#
# COMPACT_ATOMS: atom_id res chain seq x y z
N MET A 1 -36.25 -56.18 -10.00
CA MET A 1 -34.98 -55.43 -10.20
C MET A 1 -35.19 -53.92 -10.44
N ILE A 2 -36.37 -53.47 -10.89
CA ILE A 2 -36.66 -52.04 -11.21
C ILE A 2 -36.79 -51.15 -9.95
N PHE A 3 -37.37 -51.64 -8.85
CA PHE A 3 -37.51 -50.87 -7.61
C PHE A 3 -36.18 -50.53 -6.93
N LYS A 4 -35.20 -51.44 -6.96
CA LYS A 4 -33.84 -51.19 -6.43
C LYS A 4 -33.09 -50.13 -7.24
N LYS A 5 -33.32 -50.06 -8.55
CA LYS A 5 -32.74 -49.03 -9.45
C LYS A 5 -33.36 -47.65 -9.20
N LYS A 6 -34.68 -47.57 -8.93
CA LYS A 6 -35.36 -46.31 -8.59
C LYS A 6 -34.95 -45.76 -7.22
N ALA A 7 -34.78 -46.64 -6.22
CA ALA A 7 -34.29 -46.24 -4.90
C ALA A 7 -32.84 -45.74 -4.92
N LEU A 8 -31.98 -46.35 -5.75
CA LEU A 8 -30.59 -45.92 -5.95
C LEU A 8 -30.51 -44.52 -6.62
N VAL A 9 -31.36 -44.27 -7.61
CA VAL A 9 -31.42 -42.96 -8.29
C VAL A 9 -31.93 -41.85 -7.36
N LEU A 10 -32.91 -42.14 -6.49
CA LEU A 10 -33.39 -41.20 -5.48
C LEU A 10 -32.34 -40.92 -4.39
N ALA A 11 -31.57 -41.92 -3.98
CA ALA A 11 -30.48 -41.75 -3.01
C ALA A 11 -29.30 -40.93 -3.57
N LEU A 12 -28.96 -41.09 -4.85
CA LEU A 12 -27.94 -40.27 -5.53
C LEU A 12 -28.41 -38.82 -5.74
N ALA A 13 -29.69 -38.60 -6.06
CA ALA A 13 -30.24 -37.24 -6.20
C ALA A 13 -30.29 -36.47 -4.87
N ALA A 14 -30.54 -37.16 -3.75
CA ALA A 14 -30.50 -36.58 -2.41
C ALA A 14 -29.08 -36.19 -1.96
N LEU A 15 -28.05 -36.92 -2.41
CA LEU A 15 -26.65 -36.59 -2.14
C LEU A 15 -26.17 -35.35 -2.91
N CYS A 16 -26.68 -35.12 -4.13
CA CYS A 16 -26.34 -33.93 -4.91
C CYS A 16 -27.00 -32.65 -4.37
N ALA A 17 -28.16 -32.74 -3.71
CA ALA A 17 -28.85 -31.58 -3.13
C ALA A 17 -28.12 -30.96 -1.91
N LEU A 18 -27.24 -31.71 -1.25
CA LEU A 18 -26.45 -31.22 -0.11
C LEU A 18 -25.26 -30.32 -0.52
N PHE A 19 -24.91 -30.28 -1.81
CA PHE A 19 -23.80 -29.47 -2.33
C PHE A 19 -24.22 -28.13 -2.95
N ILE A 20 -25.51 -27.81 -2.98
CA ILE A 20 -26.03 -26.56 -3.60
C ILE A 20 -26.00 -25.38 -2.62
N THR A 21 -25.47 -25.54 -1.40
CA THR A 21 -25.30 -24.43 -0.43
C THR A 21 -24.03 -23.59 -0.64
N ALA A 22 -23.23 -23.85 -1.68
CA ALA A 22 -22.26 -22.89 -2.20
C ALA A 22 -23.02 -21.85 -3.06
N GLY A 23 -23.79 -20.92 -2.52
CA GLY A 23 -23.42 -19.95 -1.51
C GLY A 23 -23.12 -18.63 -2.24
N CYS A 24 -23.96 -17.61 -2.08
CA CYS A 24 -23.50 -16.23 -2.23
C CYS A 24 -22.41 -16.05 -1.17
N GLY A 25 -21.15 -16.29 -1.54
CA GLY A 25 -20.02 -16.20 -0.63
C GLY A 25 -20.06 -14.83 0.04
N LYS A 26 -20.24 -14.83 1.36
CA LYS A 26 -20.17 -13.60 2.16
C LYS A 26 -18.70 -13.17 2.12
N VAL A 27 -18.37 -12.22 1.24
CA VAL A 27 -17.02 -11.67 1.13
C VAL A 27 -16.69 -10.95 2.43
N ASN A 28 -15.63 -11.38 3.11
CA ASN A 28 -15.16 -10.78 4.35
C ASN A 28 -14.11 -9.73 3.99
N VAL A 29 -14.56 -8.49 3.80
CA VAL A 29 -13.69 -7.37 3.48
C VAL A 29 -13.23 -6.69 4.77
N GLY A 30 -11.93 -6.56 4.95
CA GLY A 30 -11.36 -5.65 5.94
C GLY A 30 -11.19 -4.24 5.36
N TYR A 31 -11.18 -3.24 6.21
CA TYR A 31 -10.74 -1.91 5.83
C TYR A 31 -9.73 -1.35 6.84
N VAL A 32 -8.84 -0.51 6.34
CA VAL A 32 -7.82 0.16 7.13
C VAL A 32 -7.92 1.66 6.93
N ASP A 33 -7.99 2.42 8.02
CA ASP A 33 -7.80 3.86 7.98
C ASP A 33 -6.33 4.17 7.69
N TYR A 34 -6.06 4.54 6.44
CA TYR A 34 -4.70 4.71 5.96
C TYR A 34 -4.01 5.94 6.58
N GLU A 35 -4.78 6.99 6.88
CA GLU A 35 -4.26 8.20 7.53
C GLU A 35 -3.84 7.90 8.97
N ARG A 36 -4.66 7.14 9.71
CA ARG A 36 -4.29 6.66 11.05
C ARG A 36 -3.04 5.80 11.02
N VAL A 37 -2.93 4.87 10.06
CA VAL A 37 -1.69 4.06 9.93
C VAL A 37 -0.46 4.93 9.74
N GLN A 38 -0.51 5.95 8.88
CA GLN A 38 0.62 6.85 8.66
C GLN A 38 0.96 7.71 9.88
N THR A 39 -0.05 8.11 10.64
CA THR A 39 0.08 9.07 11.75
C THR A 39 0.14 8.43 13.14
N GLU A 40 -0.06 7.13 13.27
CA GLU A 40 -0.04 6.41 14.55
C GLU A 40 1.04 5.33 14.59
N ALA A 41 1.46 4.75 13.46
CA ALA A 41 2.51 3.73 13.44
C ALA A 41 3.92 4.35 13.58
N PRO A 42 4.69 4.03 14.65
CA PRO A 42 6.00 4.62 14.90
C PRO A 42 7.01 4.36 13.78
N GLN A 43 7.01 3.15 13.21
CA GLN A 43 7.93 2.79 12.13
C GLN A 43 7.66 3.59 10.84
N ILE A 44 6.40 3.93 10.57
CA ILE A 44 6.03 4.75 9.42
C ILE A 44 6.45 6.20 9.66
N LYS A 45 6.19 6.75 10.86
CA LYS A 45 6.68 8.08 11.25
C LYS A 45 8.18 8.22 11.10
N SER A 46 8.94 7.26 11.64
CA SER A 46 10.40 7.24 11.52
C SER A 46 10.85 7.23 10.04
N SER A 47 10.15 6.49 9.18
CA SER A 47 10.46 6.48 7.74
C SER A 47 10.19 7.83 7.07
N LEU A 48 9.16 8.57 7.52
CA LEU A 48 8.84 9.91 7.04
C LEU A 48 9.82 10.98 7.56
N GLU A 49 10.24 10.87 8.82
CA GLU A 49 11.27 11.73 9.41
C GLU A 49 12.63 11.54 8.71
N GLU A 50 13.00 10.29 8.41
CA GLU A 50 14.20 9.98 7.62
C GLU A 50 14.12 10.56 6.21
N MET A 51 12.96 10.46 5.55
CA MET A 51 12.73 11.07 4.24
C MET A 51 12.93 12.58 4.32
N GLN A 52 12.32 13.24 5.31
CA GLN A 52 12.43 14.69 5.49
C GLN A 52 13.89 15.10 5.70
N LYS A 53 14.60 14.43 6.60
CA LYS A 53 16.02 14.69 6.85
C LYS A 53 16.85 14.51 5.58
N ARG A 54 16.63 13.43 4.82
CA ARG A 54 17.34 13.19 3.57
C ARG A 54 17.03 14.23 2.50
N MET A 55 15.80 14.74 2.48
CA MET A 55 15.41 15.82 1.58
C MET A 55 16.03 17.16 1.98
N GLU A 56 16.16 17.45 3.27
CA GLU A 56 16.86 18.63 3.78
C GLU A 56 18.36 18.59 3.45
N ASP A 57 19.01 17.44 3.65
CA ASP A 57 20.42 17.25 3.29
C ASP A 57 20.61 17.38 1.77
N PHE A 58 19.72 16.77 0.99
CA PHE A 58 19.72 16.92 -0.47
C PHE A 58 19.56 18.38 -0.91
N GLN A 59 18.68 19.16 -0.28
CA GLN A 59 18.50 20.58 -0.61
C GLN A 59 19.76 21.39 -0.36
N LYS A 60 20.44 21.19 0.77
CA LYS A 60 21.71 21.88 1.06
C LYS A 60 22.79 21.54 0.04
N ASP A 61 22.92 20.27 -0.32
CA ASP A 61 23.88 19.83 -1.33
C ASP A 61 23.54 20.35 -2.72
N ALA A 62 22.25 20.38 -3.08
CA ALA A 62 21.74 20.92 -4.33
C ALA A 62 22.01 22.43 -4.44
N GLU A 63 21.75 23.20 -3.38
CA GLU A 63 22.04 24.63 -3.32
C GLU A 63 23.54 24.91 -3.51
N LYS A 64 24.39 24.12 -2.86
CA LYS A 64 25.85 24.22 -3.02
C LYS A 64 26.28 23.95 -4.46
N GLN A 65 25.80 22.85 -5.05
CA GLN A 65 26.10 22.49 -6.45
C GLN A 65 25.63 23.56 -7.44
N LEU A 66 24.41 24.09 -7.25
CA LEU A 66 23.88 25.16 -8.09
C LEU A 66 24.70 26.45 -7.95
N LYS A 67 25.07 26.83 -6.72
CA LYS A 67 25.90 28.02 -6.48
C LYS A 67 27.28 27.88 -7.14
N GLU A 68 27.93 26.74 -6.95
CA GLU A 68 29.22 26.43 -7.56
C GLU A 68 29.14 26.44 -9.09
N GLN A 69 28.15 25.78 -9.68
CA GLN A 69 27.99 25.75 -11.14
C GLN A 69 27.61 27.13 -11.71
N SER A 70 26.75 27.89 -11.01
CA SER A 70 26.34 29.24 -11.44
C SER A 70 27.49 30.24 -11.49
N ALA A 71 28.47 30.12 -10.59
CA ALA A 71 29.66 30.96 -10.57
C ALA A 71 30.63 30.67 -11.72
N ASN A 72 30.47 29.53 -12.41
CA ASN A 72 31.35 29.06 -13.48
C ASN A 72 30.72 29.17 -14.89
N ILE A 73 29.60 29.88 -15.05
CA ILE A 73 28.94 30.06 -16.35
C ILE A 73 29.71 31.10 -17.17
N ASN A 74 30.59 30.64 -18.07
CA ASN A 74 31.40 31.50 -18.93
C ASN A 74 31.17 31.23 -20.44
N SER A 75 30.41 30.18 -20.76
CA SER A 75 30.12 29.76 -22.14
C SER A 75 28.70 29.22 -22.29
N GLU A 76 28.27 29.04 -23.54
CA GLU A 76 26.99 28.39 -23.86
C GLU A 76 26.95 26.92 -23.40
N GLU A 77 28.09 26.22 -23.46
CA GLU A 77 28.22 24.86 -22.93
C GLU A 77 28.02 24.83 -21.40
N ASP A 78 28.57 25.82 -20.67
CA ASP A 78 28.40 25.91 -19.21
C ASP A 78 26.95 26.22 -18.83
N ALA A 79 26.27 27.05 -19.64
CA ALA A 79 24.85 27.34 -19.46
C ALA A 79 23.98 26.07 -19.67
N GLN A 80 24.31 25.24 -20.66
CA GLN A 80 23.65 23.95 -20.88
C GLN A 80 23.87 23.00 -19.69
N LYS A 81 25.11 22.85 -19.22
CA LYS A 81 25.44 22.04 -18.03
C LYS A 81 24.69 22.50 -16.78
N PHE A 82 24.55 23.83 -16.60
CA PHE A 82 23.78 24.38 -15.49
C PHE A 82 22.29 24.02 -15.60
N GLN A 83 21.71 24.04 -16.81
CA GLN A 83 20.33 23.62 -17.03
C GLN A 83 20.15 22.11 -16.80
N GLU A 84 21.07 21.28 -17.26
CA GLU A 84 21.08 19.84 -17.01
C GLU A 84 21.17 19.53 -15.52
N LEU A 85 22.06 20.22 -14.80
CA LEU A 85 22.18 20.08 -13.35
C LEU A 85 20.85 20.38 -12.64
N GLN A 86 20.16 21.46 -13.02
CA GLN A 86 18.84 21.78 -12.45
C GLN A 86 17.82 20.66 -12.71
N GLN A 87 17.80 20.09 -13.92
CA GLN A 87 16.89 18.99 -14.25
C GLN A 87 17.25 17.73 -13.46
N GLN A 88 18.53 17.39 -13.38
CA GLN A 88 19.04 16.26 -12.61
C GLN A 88 18.66 16.37 -11.13
N LEU A 89 18.85 17.54 -10.52
CA LEU A 89 18.49 17.76 -9.12
C LEU A 89 16.98 17.62 -8.89
N ARG A 90 16.14 18.13 -9.81
CA ARG A 90 14.68 17.91 -9.74
C ARG A 90 14.32 16.43 -9.83
N MET A 91 14.96 15.67 -10.72
CA MET A 91 14.73 14.23 -10.83
C MET A 91 15.20 13.48 -9.59
N GLN A 92 16.34 13.85 -9.01
CA GLN A 92 16.85 13.24 -7.77
C GLN A 92 15.92 13.50 -6.59
N ALA A 93 15.42 14.72 -6.43
CA ALA A 93 14.41 15.07 -5.42
C ALA A 93 13.15 14.18 -5.54
N ALA A 94 12.60 14.08 -6.75
CA ALA A 94 11.46 13.21 -7.02
C ALA A 94 11.77 11.73 -6.74
N GLY A 95 12.98 11.28 -7.06
CA GLY A 95 13.45 9.93 -6.77
C GLY A 95 13.50 9.60 -5.28
N ILE A 96 13.98 10.54 -4.45
CA ILE A 96 13.98 10.40 -2.98
C ILE A 96 12.54 10.23 -2.49
N GLN A 97 11.64 11.13 -2.87
CA GLN A 97 10.24 11.06 -2.43
C GLN A 97 9.56 9.75 -2.86
N GLN A 98 9.77 9.34 -4.12
CA GLN A 98 9.20 8.10 -4.66
C GLN A 98 9.73 6.86 -3.95
N GLN A 99 11.03 6.83 -3.65
CA GLN A 99 11.65 5.71 -2.94
C GLN A 99 11.01 5.53 -1.56
N TYR A 100 10.89 6.59 -0.76
CA TYR A 100 10.30 6.50 0.57
C TYR A 100 8.81 6.20 0.53
N ALA A 101 8.06 6.79 -0.41
CA ALA A 101 6.65 6.47 -0.61
C ALA A 101 6.44 4.97 -0.92
N THR A 102 7.28 4.40 -1.79
CA THR A 102 7.22 2.98 -2.15
C THR A 102 7.56 2.08 -0.96
N GLN A 103 8.59 2.44 -0.18
CA GLN A 103 8.96 1.69 1.02
C GLN A 103 7.85 1.69 2.08
N VAL A 104 7.30 2.85 2.39
CA VAL A 104 6.17 2.99 3.34
C VAL A 104 4.97 2.17 2.85
N GLN A 105 4.60 2.30 1.58
CA GLN A 105 3.48 1.57 0.99
C GLN A 105 3.71 0.05 1.06
N SER A 106 4.92 -0.43 0.76
CA SER A 106 5.25 -1.85 0.83
C SER A 106 5.13 -2.41 2.25
N LYS A 107 5.60 -1.67 3.26
CA LYS A 107 5.46 -2.07 4.67
C LYS A 107 3.99 -2.17 5.07
N ILE A 108 3.19 -1.16 4.73
CA ILE A 108 1.76 -1.15 5.05
C ILE A 108 1.03 -2.30 4.36
N TYR A 109 1.31 -2.55 3.07
CA TYR A 109 0.68 -3.66 2.35
C TYR A 109 1.07 -5.03 2.89
N ALA A 110 2.32 -5.23 3.31
CA ALA A 110 2.74 -6.46 3.96
C ALA A 110 1.99 -6.67 5.30
N ALA A 111 1.80 -5.61 6.09
CA ALA A 111 1.01 -5.67 7.31
C ALA A 111 -0.48 -6.00 7.01
N MET A 112 -1.08 -5.33 6.03
CA MET A 112 -2.46 -5.60 5.60
C MET A 112 -2.65 -7.06 5.14
N ASP A 113 -1.72 -7.59 4.34
CA ASP A 113 -1.75 -8.98 3.86
C ASP A 113 -1.61 -9.99 5.02
N SER A 114 -0.75 -9.70 6.00
CA SER A 114 -0.63 -10.53 7.21
C SER A 114 -1.94 -10.55 7.99
N ILE A 115 -2.57 -9.39 8.21
CA ILE A 115 -3.84 -9.29 8.94
C ILE A 115 -4.98 -9.96 8.16
N ALA A 116 -5.01 -9.80 6.83
CA ALA A 116 -6.00 -10.48 5.99
C ALA A 116 -5.95 -12.00 6.20
N LYS A 117 -4.74 -12.59 6.19
CA LYS A 117 -4.53 -14.02 6.43
C LYS A 117 -4.92 -14.45 7.85
N GLU A 118 -4.48 -13.70 8.86
CA GLU A 118 -4.76 -13.99 10.27
C GLU A 118 -6.25 -13.96 10.59
N LYS A 119 -6.98 -12.99 10.01
CA LYS A 119 -8.42 -12.81 10.23
C LYS A 119 -9.30 -13.50 9.18
N LYS A 120 -8.69 -14.24 8.24
CA LYS A 120 -9.38 -14.93 7.13
C LYS A 120 -10.27 -13.99 6.31
N LEU A 121 -9.78 -12.78 6.07
CA LEU A 121 -10.41 -11.79 5.21
C LEU A 121 -10.00 -12.06 3.76
N ASP A 122 -10.93 -11.87 2.83
CA ASP A 122 -10.67 -12.05 1.40
C ASP A 122 -9.79 -10.92 0.84
N THR A 123 -9.92 -9.73 1.42
CA THR A 123 -9.10 -8.56 1.07
C THR A 123 -9.17 -7.51 2.17
N VAL A 124 -8.18 -6.62 2.20
CA VAL A 124 -8.20 -5.40 3.01
C VAL A 124 -8.04 -4.21 2.09
N VAL A 125 -8.98 -3.27 2.16
CA VAL A 125 -8.96 -2.06 1.33
C VAL A 125 -8.57 -0.84 2.16
N LYS A 126 -7.88 0.11 1.52
CA LYS A 126 -7.61 1.41 2.12
C LYS A 126 -8.93 2.19 2.20
N SER A 127 -9.22 2.73 3.39
CA SER A 127 -10.31 3.67 3.62
C SER A 127 -9.73 5.01 4.07
N ASN A 128 -10.39 6.10 3.69
CA ASN A 128 -10.09 7.44 4.17
C ASN A 128 -11.02 7.77 5.35
N GLY A 129 -10.99 6.96 6.41
CA GLY A 129 -11.91 7.04 7.55
C GLY A 129 -13.18 6.19 7.42
N LYS A 130 -14.27 6.59 8.08
CA LYS A 130 -15.55 5.82 8.11
C LYS A 130 -16.38 5.94 6.82
N ASP A 131 -16.06 6.91 5.96
CA ASP A 131 -16.90 7.26 4.80
C ASP A 131 -16.75 6.29 3.62
N GLY A 132 -15.69 5.48 3.60
CA GLY A 132 -15.44 4.49 2.53
C GLY A 132 -16.26 3.20 2.66
N MET A 133 -16.83 2.92 3.84
CA MET A 133 -17.46 1.64 4.15
C MET A 133 -18.87 1.85 4.74
N VAL A 134 -19.85 2.02 3.85
CA VAL A 134 -21.22 2.44 4.22
C VAL A 134 -22.00 1.34 4.95
N THR A 135 -21.74 0.04 4.69
CA THR A 135 -22.31 -1.09 5.44
C THR A 135 -21.45 -2.34 5.37
N GLY A 136 -21.11 -2.91 6.53
CA GLY A 136 -20.34 -4.16 6.65
C GLY A 136 -18.84 -4.01 6.40
N GLY A 137 -18.05 -4.92 6.96
CA GLY A 137 -16.58 -4.93 6.88
C GLY A 137 -15.92 -4.92 8.25
N VAL A 138 -14.72 -5.49 8.35
CA VAL A 138 -13.95 -5.56 9.60
C VAL A 138 -12.95 -4.42 9.61
N ASP A 139 -13.08 -3.51 10.57
CA ASP A 139 -12.02 -2.53 10.81
C ASP A 139 -10.78 -3.26 11.32
N VAL A 140 -9.67 -3.13 10.60
CA VAL A 140 -8.37 -3.71 10.97
C VAL A 140 -7.31 -2.64 11.24
N THR A 141 -7.72 -1.39 11.39
CA THR A 141 -6.81 -0.24 11.55
C THR A 141 -5.84 -0.45 12.70
N ASP A 142 -6.36 -0.75 13.90
CA ASP A 142 -5.51 -0.92 15.08
C ASP A 142 -4.61 -2.16 14.97
N ASP A 143 -5.06 -3.23 14.31
CA ASP A 143 -4.24 -4.43 14.08
C ASP A 143 -3.08 -4.12 13.14
N VAL A 144 -3.33 -3.37 12.07
CA VAL A 144 -2.29 -2.94 11.12
C VAL A 144 -1.30 -2.00 11.79
N ILE A 145 -1.77 -1.04 12.60
CA ILE A 145 -0.90 -0.16 13.39
C ILE A 145 -0.03 -0.98 14.36
N ALA A 146 -0.61 -1.96 15.04
CA ALA A 146 0.12 -2.84 15.96
C ALA A 146 1.16 -3.72 15.24
N LYS A 147 0.89 -4.11 13.98
CA LYS A 147 1.85 -4.87 13.15
C LYS A 147 3.03 -4.01 12.67
N LEU A 148 2.84 -2.69 12.61
CA LEU A 148 3.80 -1.69 12.12
C LEU A 148 4.53 -0.95 13.27
N GLN A 149 4.56 -1.54 14.46
CA GLN A 149 5.38 -1.04 15.57
C GLN A 149 6.87 -1.26 15.31
#